data_AF-G2HIJ3-F1
#
_entry.id   AF-G2HIJ3-F1
#
_cell.length_a   1.000
_cell.length_b   1.000
_cell.length_c   1.000
_cell.angle_alpha   90.00
_cell.angle_beta   90.00
_cell.angle_gamma   90.00
#
_symmetry.space_group_name_H-M   'P 1'
#
loop_
_entity.id
_entity.type
_entity.pdbx_description
1 polymer ?
#
loop_
_entity_poly.entity_id
_entity_poly.type
_entity_poly.pdbx_seq_one_letter_code
_entity_poly.pdbx_strand_id
1 'polypeptide(L)'
;MYVTLTELRRVHPSEDEILAQYLVPATCKAAAVLGMDKAVAEPVSRLLESTLRSSHLPSRVGALHGVLYVLECDLLDDTAKQLIPVISDYLLSNLKGIAHCANIHSQQHVLVMCATAFYLIENYPLDVGPEFSASIIQMCGVMLSGSEESTPSIIYHCALRGLERLLLSEQLSRLDAESLVKLSVDRVNVHSPHRAMAALGLMLTCMYTGKEKVSPGRTSDPNPAAPDSESVIVAMERVSVLFDRIRKGFPCEARVVARILPQFLDDFFPPQDIMNKVIGEFLSNQQPYPQFMATVVYKVFQTLHSTGQSSMVRDWVMLSFSNFTQRAPVAMATWSLSCFFVSASTSPWVAAILPHVISRMGKLEQVDVNLFCLVATDFYRHQIEEELDRRAFQSVLEVVAAPGSPYHRLLTCLRNVHKVTTC
;
A
#
# COMPACT_ATOMS: atom_id res chain seq x y z
N MET A 1 -9.87 40.67 -18.61
CA MET A 1 -9.39 39.44 -19.28
C MET A 1 -10.50 38.77 -20.08
N TYR A 2 -11.56 38.25 -19.44
CA TYR A 2 -12.67 37.58 -20.14
C TYR A 2 -13.25 38.39 -21.31
N VAL A 3 -13.63 39.65 -21.08
CA VAL A 3 -14.17 40.55 -22.14
C VAL A 3 -13.21 40.67 -23.33
N THR A 4 -11.91 40.87 -23.07
CA THR A 4 -10.90 41.00 -24.11
C THR A 4 -10.76 39.74 -24.96
N LEU A 5 -10.78 38.56 -24.33
CA LEU A 5 -10.67 37.27 -25.02
C LEU A 5 -11.94 36.96 -25.84
N THR A 6 -13.11 37.32 -25.32
CA THR A 6 -14.39 37.16 -26.04
C THR A 6 -14.45 38.07 -27.27
N GLU A 7 -14.01 39.33 -27.16
CA GLU A 7 -13.91 40.22 -28.31
C GLU A 7 -12.86 39.76 -29.32
N LEU A 8 -11.70 39.29 -28.85
CA LEU A 8 -10.69 38.71 -29.73
C LEU A 8 -11.25 37.53 -30.53
N ARG A 9 -12.05 36.65 -29.90
CA ARG A 9 -12.71 35.53 -30.59
C ARG A 9 -13.72 35.99 -31.64
N ARG A 10 -14.40 37.12 -31.44
CA ARG A 10 -15.36 37.67 -32.41
C ARG A 10 -14.66 38.26 -33.63
N VAL A 11 -13.49 38.86 -33.43
CA VAL A 11 -12.75 39.57 -34.48
C VAL A 11 -11.79 38.65 -35.23
N HIS A 12 -11.13 37.72 -34.54
CA HIS A 12 -10.13 36.83 -35.12
C HIS A 12 -10.79 35.64 -35.83
N PRO A 13 -10.28 35.21 -37.01
CA PRO A 13 -10.84 34.08 -37.75
C PRO A 13 -10.79 32.77 -36.96
N SER A 14 -11.81 31.92 -37.15
CA SER A 14 -11.94 30.64 -36.44
C SER A 14 -10.97 29.55 -36.91
N GLU A 15 -10.25 29.76 -38.00
CA GLU A 15 -9.31 28.79 -38.59
C GLU A 15 -7.97 28.70 -37.84
N ASP A 16 -7.67 29.67 -36.97
CA ASP A 16 -6.42 29.71 -36.21
C ASP A 16 -6.44 28.77 -34.99
N GLU A 17 -6.14 27.50 -35.27
CA GLU A 17 -6.05 26.44 -34.26
C GLU A 17 -4.88 26.61 -33.27
N ILE A 18 -3.83 27.36 -33.63
CA ILE A 18 -2.72 27.66 -32.73
C ILE A 18 -3.14 28.68 -31.68
N LEU A 19 -3.94 29.68 -32.05
CA LEU A 19 -4.53 30.60 -31.09
C LEU A 19 -5.57 29.89 -30.22
N ALA A 20 -6.39 29.02 -30.82
CA ALA A 20 -7.47 28.31 -30.12
C ALA A 20 -6.96 27.53 -28.89
N GLN A 21 -5.81 26.85 -29.00
CA GLN A 21 -5.25 26.05 -27.88
C GLN A 21 -4.96 26.88 -26.61
N TYR A 22 -4.74 28.19 -26.74
CA TYR A 22 -4.52 29.10 -25.61
C TYR A 22 -5.77 29.91 -25.27
N LEU A 23 -6.48 30.38 -26.30
CA LEU A 23 -7.67 31.22 -26.15
C LEU A 23 -8.77 30.50 -25.37
N VAL A 24 -9.01 29.21 -25.67
CA VAL A 24 -10.06 28.41 -25.02
C VAL A 24 -9.81 28.24 -23.51
N PRO A 25 -8.70 27.64 -23.05
CA PRO A 25 -8.46 27.50 -21.62
C PRO A 25 -8.34 28.84 -20.89
N ALA A 26 -7.78 29.88 -21.54
CA ALA A 26 -7.70 31.22 -20.93
C ALA A 26 -9.10 31.84 -20.72
N THR A 27 -10.00 31.67 -21.68
CA THR A 27 -11.39 32.15 -21.59
C THR A 27 -12.15 31.38 -20.50
N CYS A 28 -12.04 30.06 -20.48
CA CYS A 28 -12.66 29.19 -19.47
C CYS A 28 -12.17 29.51 -18.06
N LYS A 29 -10.86 29.69 -17.87
CA LYS A 29 -10.28 30.08 -16.57
C LYS A 29 -10.78 31.45 -16.12
N ALA A 30 -10.80 32.43 -17.02
CA ALA A 30 -11.29 33.76 -16.69
C ALA A 30 -12.80 33.75 -16.35
N ALA A 31 -13.59 32.91 -17.02
CA ALA A 31 -15.01 32.71 -16.71
C ALA A 31 -15.22 32.06 -15.33
N ALA A 32 -14.48 30.98 -15.04
CA ALA A 32 -14.58 30.27 -13.77
C ALA A 32 -14.23 31.16 -12.56
N VAL A 33 -13.16 31.96 -12.67
CA VAL A 33 -12.72 32.87 -11.59
C VAL A 33 -13.75 33.98 -11.31
N LEU A 34 -14.53 34.40 -12.31
CA LEU A 34 -15.53 35.45 -12.16
C LEU A 34 -16.85 34.94 -11.55
N GLY A 35 -17.01 33.62 -11.40
CA GLY A 35 -18.30 32.99 -11.09
C GLY A 35 -19.20 32.97 -12.32
N MET A 36 -19.57 31.78 -12.77
CA MET A 36 -20.30 31.62 -14.02
C MET A 36 -21.80 31.83 -13.81
N ASP A 37 -22.31 32.98 -14.26
CA ASP A 37 -23.75 33.19 -14.45
C ASP A 37 -24.24 32.54 -15.75
N LYS A 38 -25.56 32.48 -15.95
CA LYS A 38 -26.15 31.87 -17.16
C LYS A 38 -25.68 32.53 -18.46
N ALA A 39 -25.45 33.84 -18.45
CA ALA A 39 -25.03 34.61 -19.61
C ALA A 39 -23.59 34.29 -20.04
N VAL A 40 -22.70 34.01 -19.09
CA VAL A 40 -21.32 33.59 -19.31
C VAL A 40 -21.22 32.09 -19.59
N ALA A 41 -22.05 31.27 -18.94
CA ALA A 41 -21.96 29.82 -19.03
C ALA A 41 -22.35 29.27 -20.41
N GLU A 42 -23.44 29.76 -21.00
CA GLU A 42 -23.90 29.29 -22.31
C GLU A 42 -22.87 29.45 -23.45
N PRO A 43 -22.22 30.63 -23.64
CA PRO A 43 -21.20 30.78 -24.69
C PRO A 43 -19.91 30.01 -24.39
N VAL A 44 -19.58 29.77 -23.11
CA VAL A 44 -18.43 28.96 -22.71
C VAL A 44 -18.70 27.47 -22.97
N SER A 45 -19.88 26.96 -22.65
CA SER A 45 -20.27 25.57 -22.96
C SER A 45 -20.26 25.30 -24.47
N ARG A 46 -20.83 26.21 -25.27
CA ARG A 46 -20.77 26.13 -26.74
C ARG A 46 -19.34 26.16 -27.29
N LEU A 47 -18.48 26.98 -26.69
CA LEU A 47 -17.06 27.02 -27.05
C LEU A 47 -16.39 25.67 -26.80
N LEU A 48 -16.57 25.11 -25.62
CA LEU A 48 -15.98 23.83 -25.23
C LEU A 48 -16.47 22.70 -26.14
N GLU A 49 -17.78 22.60 -26.39
CA GLU A 49 -18.36 21.60 -27.30
C GLU A 49 -17.74 21.68 -28.70
N SER A 50 -17.62 22.89 -29.27
CA SER A 50 -17.02 23.07 -30.60
C SER A 50 -15.54 22.68 -30.63
N THR A 51 -14.79 23.00 -29.58
CA THR A 51 -13.33 22.77 -29.52
C THR A 51 -13.01 21.29 -29.29
N LEU A 52 -13.83 20.58 -28.50
CA LEU A 52 -13.66 19.13 -28.29
C LEU A 52 -13.84 18.32 -29.58
N ARG A 53 -14.57 18.85 -30.56
CA ARG A 53 -14.76 18.27 -31.90
C ARG A 53 -13.69 18.67 -32.92
N SER A 54 -12.70 19.51 -32.55
CA SER A 54 -11.63 19.92 -33.47
C SER A 54 -10.74 18.73 -33.87
N SER A 55 -10.23 18.76 -35.11
CA SER A 55 -9.22 17.82 -35.60
C SER A 55 -7.85 18.07 -34.94
N HIS A 56 -7.60 19.27 -34.42
CA HIS A 56 -6.34 19.65 -33.79
C HIS A 56 -6.29 19.19 -32.32
N LEU A 57 -5.37 18.25 -32.04
CA LEU A 57 -5.24 17.65 -30.72
C LEU A 57 -4.86 18.64 -29.60
N PRO A 58 -3.88 19.55 -29.77
CA PRO A 58 -3.58 20.56 -28.76
C PRO A 58 -4.79 21.45 -28.40
N SER A 59 -5.64 21.81 -29.36
CA SER A 59 -6.89 22.53 -29.10
C SER A 59 -7.82 21.72 -28.20
N ARG A 60 -7.96 20.41 -28.45
CA ARG A 60 -8.75 19.50 -27.59
C ARG A 60 -8.17 19.37 -26.18
N VAL A 61 -6.85 19.32 -26.04
CA VAL A 61 -6.17 19.31 -24.73
C VAL A 61 -6.41 20.61 -23.96
N GLY A 62 -6.30 21.76 -24.64
CA GLY A 62 -6.64 23.07 -24.07
C GLY A 62 -8.10 23.16 -23.64
N ALA A 63 -9.02 22.58 -24.44
CA ALA A 63 -10.43 22.50 -24.08
C ALA A 63 -10.67 21.64 -22.83
N LEU A 64 -9.98 20.50 -22.67
CA LEU A 64 -10.09 19.66 -21.47
C LEU A 64 -9.58 20.37 -20.20
N HIS A 65 -8.52 21.17 -20.31
CA HIS A 65 -8.11 22.05 -19.19
C HIS A 65 -9.16 23.13 -18.90
N GLY A 66 -9.78 23.69 -19.95
CA GLY A 66 -10.91 24.61 -19.80
C GLY A 66 -12.11 23.96 -19.10
N VAL A 67 -12.43 22.70 -19.44
CA VAL A 67 -13.45 21.89 -18.77
C VAL A 67 -13.16 21.74 -17.29
N LEU A 68 -11.92 21.40 -16.90
CA LEU A 68 -11.55 21.29 -15.48
C LEU A 68 -11.78 22.60 -14.73
N TYR A 69 -11.35 23.74 -15.29
CA TYR A 69 -11.58 25.05 -14.66
C TYR A 69 -13.07 25.36 -14.49
N VAL A 70 -13.88 25.02 -15.50
CA VAL A 70 -15.32 25.27 -15.48
C VAL A 70 -16.03 24.34 -14.49
N LEU A 71 -15.64 23.07 -14.40
CA LEU A 71 -16.20 22.12 -13.44
C LEU A 71 -15.85 22.46 -11.98
N GLU A 72 -14.71 23.11 -11.75
CA GLU A 72 -14.29 23.58 -10.41
C GLU A 72 -15.11 24.78 -9.92
N CYS A 73 -15.75 25.52 -10.83
CA CYS A 73 -16.76 26.51 -10.49
C CYS A 73 -18.09 25.79 -10.37
N ASP A 74 -18.67 25.69 -9.17
CA ASP A 74 -19.98 25.05 -8.92
C ASP A 74 -20.99 25.43 -10.02
N LEU A 75 -21.29 24.46 -10.90
CA LEU A 75 -22.07 24.71 -12.10
C LEU A 75 -23.53 24.95 -11.76
N LEU A 76 -24.17 25.87 -12.47
CA LEU A 76 -25.63 25.98 -12.46
C LEU A 76 -26.24 24.71 -13.07
N ASP A 77 -27.33 24.19 -12.49
CA ASP A 77 -27.99 22.94 -12.93
C ASP A 77 -28.23 22.85 -14.46
N ASP A 78 -28.69 23.95 -15.07
CA ASP A 78 -28.94 24.02 -16.51
C ASP A 78 -27.66 23.80 -17.34
N THR A 79 -26.54 24.31 -16.83
CA THR A 79 -25.23 24.27 -17.51
C THR A 79 -24.55 22.92 -17.33
N ALA A 80 -24.68 22.33 -16.14
CA ALA A 80 -24.23 20.97 -15.83
C ALA A 80 -24.92 19.95 -16.76
N LYS A 81 -26.26 20.02 -16.87
CA LYS A 81 -27.06 19.11 -17.71
C LYS A 81 -26.73 19.18 -19.20
N GLN A 82 -26.21 20.31 -19.69
CA GLN A 82 -25.80 20.47 -21.09
C GLN A 82 -24.36 20.01 -21.33
N LEU A 83 -23.44 20.42 -20.45
CA LEU A 83 -22.00 20.26 -20.67
C LEU A 83 -21.50 18.86 -20.26
N ILE A 84 -22.01 18.30 -19.16
CA ILE A 84 -21.55 17.01 -18.62
C ILE A 84 -21.75 15.87 -19.64
N PRO A 85 -22.92 15.69 -20.29
CA PRO A 85 -23.09 14.63 -21.28
C PRO A 85 -22.11 14.74 -22.46
N VAL A 86 -21.84 15.96 -22.94
CA VAL A 86 -20.88 16.20 -24.03
C VAL A 86 -19.47 15.77 -23.63
N ILE A 87 -19.05 16.08 -22.40
CA ILE A 87 -17.75 15.67 -21.87
C ILE A 87 -17.72 14.16 -21.68
N SER A 88 -18.75 13.57 -21.08
CA SER A 88 -18.84 12.13 -20.81
C SER A 88 -18.73 11.31 -22.09
N ASP A 89 -19.46 11.68 -23.16
CA ASP A 89 -19.39 11.01 -24.46
C ASP A 89 -18.00 11.13 -25.09
N TYR A 90 -17.38 12.30 -24.99
CA TYR A 90 -16.02 12.52 -25.47
C TYR A 90 -15.01 11.63 -24.71
N LEU A 91 -15.12 11.55 -23.39
CA LEU A 91 -14.21 10.76 -22.56
C LEU A 91 -14.38 9.26 -22.83
N LEU A 92 -15.61 8.76 -22.84
CA LEU A 92 -15.89 7.34 -23.10
C LEU A 92 -15.43 6.90 -24.49
N SER A 93 -15.72 7.69 -25.53
CA SER A 93 -15.34 7.34 -26.90
C SER A 93 -13.83 7.26 -27.11
N ASN A 94 -13.08 8.22 -26.56
CA ASN A 94 -11.63 8.31 -26.77
C ASN A 94 -10.86 7.37 -25.83
N LEU A 95 -11.21 7.28 -24.53
CA LEU A 95 -10.51 6.38 -23.59
C LEU A 95 -10.69 4.91 -23.95
N LYS A 96 -11.86 4.52 -24.47
CA LYS A 96 -12.11 3.15 -24.94
C LYS A 96 -11.13 2.73 -26.05
N GLY A 97 -10.82 3.65 -26.97
CA GLY A 97 -9.88 3.39 -28.07
C GLY A 97 -8.43 3.31 -27.60
N ILE A 98 -8.06 4.10 -26.58
CA ILE A 98 -6.67 4.25 -26.13
C ILE A 98 -6.24 3.15 -25.14
N ALA A 99 -7.20 2.51 -24.45
CA ALA A 99 -6.91 1.61 -23.33
C ALA A 99 -5.91 0.49 -23.64
N HIS A 100 -5.88 -0.01 -24.87
CA HIS A 100 -4.97 -1.09 -25.29
C HIS A 100 -3.63 -0.62 -25.89
N CYS A 101 -3.51 0.65 -26.29
CA CYS A 101 -2.36 1.18 -27.05
C CYS A 101 -1.95 2.58 -26.61
N ALA A 102 -1.95 2.84 -25.29
CA ALA A 102 -1.65 4.15 -24.72
C ALA A 102 -0.28 4.73 -25.13
N ASN A 103 0.67 3.89 -25.52
CA ASN A 103 1.99 4.30 -26.01
C ASN A 103 1.98 4.97 -27.40
N ILE A 104 0.99 4.71 -28.26
CA ILE A 104 0.85 5.31 -29.59
C ILE A 104 0.23 6.72 -29.49
N HIS A 105 -0.55 6.96 -28.45
CA HIS A 105 -1.30 8.19 -28.26
C HIS A 105 -0.53 9.25 -27.46
N SER A 106 -0.97 10.51 -27.57
CA SER A 106 -0.37 11.61 -26.81
C SER A 106 -0.58 11.42 -25.32
N GLN A 107 0.51 11.33 -24.55
CA GLN A 107 0.46 11.14 -23.10
C GLN A 107 -0.30 12.26 -22.41
N GLN A 108 -0.08 13.52 -22.80
CA GLN A 108 -0.74 14.66 -22.18
C GLN A 108 -2.26 14.60 -22.36
N HIS A 109 -2.73 14.12 -23.51
CA HIS A 109 -4.15 13.96 -23.77
C HIS A 109 -4.78 12.91 -22.86
N VAL A 110 -4.14 11.75 -22.72
CA VAL A 110 -4.61 10.68 -21.81
C VAL A 110 -4.65 11.16 -20.36
N LEU A 111 -3.59 11.83 -19.91
CA LEU A 111 -3.49 12.31 -18.53
C LEU A 111 -4.61 13.29 -18.18
N VAL A 112 -4.87 14.29 -19.04
CA VAL A 112 -5.93 15.27 -18.79
C VAL A 112 -7.32 14.64 -18.90
N MET A 113 -7.52 13.66 -19.81
CA MET A 113 -8.77 12.90 -19.91
C MET A 113 -9.06 12.09 -18.65
N CYS A 114 -8.05 11.39 -18.11
CA CYS A 114 -8.19 10.67 -16.84
C CYS A 114 -8.50 11.64 -15.70
N ALA A 115 -7.81 12.78 -15.62
CA ALA A 115 -8.08 13.80 -14.61
C ALA A 115 -9.52 14.33 -14.68
N THR A 116 -10.02 14.66 -15.87
CA THR A 116 -11.42 15.08 -16.06
C THR A 116 -12.42 13.99 -15.68
N ALA A 117 -12.14 12.73 -16.03
CA ALA A 117 -13.03 11.62 -15.71
C ALA A 117 -13.12 11.40 -14.20
N PHE A 118 -11.99 11.39 -13.49
CA PHE A 118 -11.96 11.23 -12.04
C PHE A 118 -12.63 12.41 -11.32
N TYR A 119 -12.39 13.64 -11.78
CA TYR A 119 -13.04 14.81 -11.20
C TYR A 119 -14.57 14.77 -11.33
N LEU A 120 -15.09 14.32 -12.48
CA LEU A 120 -16.53 14.14 -12.71
C LEU A 120 -17.13 13.06 -11.81
N ILE A 121 -16.47 11.91 -11.65
CA ILE A 121 -16.94 10.83 -10.78
C ILE A 121 -16.97 11.28 -9.32
N GLU A 122 -15.99 12.08 -8.90
CA GLU A 122 -15.87 12.56 -7.52
C GLU A 122 -16.91 13.64 -7.17
N ASN A 123 -17.08 14.64 -8.04
CA ASN A 123 -17.84 15.86 -7.71
C ASN A 123 -19.23 15.91 -8.36
N TYR A 124 -19.44 15.20 -9.48
CA TYR A 124 -20.71 15.20 -10.22
C TYR A 124 -21.30 13.78 -10.43
N PRO A 125 -21.34 12.91 -9.39
CA PRO A 125 -21.74 11.51 -9.54
C PRO A 125 -23.20 11.33 -10.02
N LEU A 126 -24.08 12.27 -9.68
CA LEU A 126 -25.50 12.24 -10.07
C LEU A 126 -25.71 12.53 -11.56
N ASP A 127 -24.91 13.44 -12.13
CA ASP A 127 -25.06 13.86 -13.52
C ASP A 127 -24.41 12.90 -14.50
N VAL A 128 -23.28 12.27 -14.12
CA VAL A 128 -22.62 11.26 -14.98
C VAL A 128 -23.26 9.89 -14.90
N GLY A 129 -23.84 9.54 -13.75
CA GLY A 129 -24.46 8.24 -13.51
C GLY A 129 -23.47 7.07 -13.39
N PRO A 130 -23.97 5.89 -12.97
CA PRO A 130 -23.14 4.74 -12.62
C PRO A 130 -22.51 4.03 -13.84
N GLU A 131 -23.11 4.14 -15.02
CA GLU A 131 -22.57 3.51 -16.25
C GLU A 131 -21.27 4.16 -16.70
N PHE A 132 -21.18 5.49 -16.54
CA PHE A 132 -19.97 6.26 -16.83
C PHE A 132 -18.84 5.84 -15.89
N SER A 133 -19.08 5.85 -14.58
CA SER A 133 -18.06 5.49 -13.58
C SER A 133 -17.53 4.07 -13.78
N ALA A 134 -18.42 3.09 -13.97
CA ALA A 134 -18.03 1.70 -14.19
C ALA A 134 -17.17 1.54 -15.46
N SER A 135 -17.54 2.22 -16.55
CA SER A 135 -16.80 2.20 -17.81
C SER A 135 -15.40 2.80 -17.67
N ILE A 136 -15.26 3.92 -16.97
CA ILE A 136 -13.95 4.56 -16.72
C ILE A 136 -13.05 3.65 -15.88
N ILE A 137 -13.60 3.01 -14.85
CA ILE A 137 -12.85 2.08 -13.99
C ILE A 137 -12.39 0.86 -14.80
N GLN A 138 -13.26 0.32 -15.66
CA GLN A 138 -12.89 -0.77 -16.57
C GLN A 138 -11.74 -0.36 -17.51
N MET A 139 -11.81 0.83 -18.12
CA MET A 139 -10.75 1.34 -19.00
C MET A 139 -9.42 1.52 -18.26
N CYS A 140 -9.46 2.08 -17.04
CA CYS A 140 -8.28 2.18 -16.19
C CYS A 140 -7.74 0.78 -15.85
N GLY A 141 -8.63 -0.19 -15.62
CA GLY A 141 -8.23 -1.56 -15.36
C GLY A 141 -7.48 -2.21 -16.53
N VAL A 142 -7.94 -1.98 -17.75
CA VAL A 142 -7.23 -2.41 -18.98
C VAL A 142 -5.87 -1.73 -19.11
N MET A 143 -5.80 -0.40 -18.90
CA MET A 143 -4.54 0.36 -18.98
C MET A 143 -3.51 -0.13 -17.94
N LEU A 144 -3.93 -0.36 -16.69
CA LEU A 144 -3.05 -0.86 -15.62
C LEU A 144 -2.64 -2.31 -15.81
N SER A 145 -3.48 -3.10 -16.49
CA SER A 145 -3.19 -4.50 -16.82
C SER A 145 -2.22 -4.66 -17.99
N GLY A 146 -2.03 -3.59 -18.78
CA GLY A 146 -1.11 -3.54 -19.90
C GLY A 146 0.36 -3.79 -19.53
N SER A 147 1.16 -4.12 -20.53
CA SER A 147 2.59 -4.34 -20.38
C SER A 147 3.34 -3.05 -20.05
N GLU A 148 4.64 -3.18 -19.75
CA GLU A 148 5.47 -2.01 -19.50
C GLU A 148 5.65 -1.11 -20.72
N GLU A 149 5.59 -1.71 -21.90
CA GLU A 149 5.70 -1.03 -23.20
C GLU A 149 4.38 -0.40 -23.65
N SER A 150 3.25 -1.10 -23.45
CA SER A 150 1.94 -0.62 -23.93
C SER A 150 1.43 0.58 -23.14
N THR A 151 1.70 0.61 -21.84
CA THR A 151 1.25 1.67 -20.93
C THR A 151 2.46 2.37 -20.33
N PRO A 152 2.78 3.61 -20.76
CA PRO A 152 3.85 4.40 -20.16
C PRO A 152 3.70 4.57 -18.64
N SER A 153 4.82 4.63 -17.92
CA SER A 153 4.79 4.68 -16.45
C SER A 153 4.04 5.89 -15.88
N ILE A 154 4.08 7.04 -16.56
CA ILE A 154 3.37 8.24 -16.09
C ILE A 154 1.85 8.08 -16.17
N ILE A 155 1.34 7.40 -17.21
CA ILE A 155 -0.09 7.11 -17.38
C ILE A 155 -0.50 6.06 -16.34
N TYR A 156 0.32 5.02 -16.15
CA TYR A 156 0.10 4.01 -15.12
C TYR A 156 -0.08 4.64 -13.73
N HIS A 157 0.85 5.49 -13.31
CA HIS A 157 0.80 6.13 -11.99
C HIS A 157 -0.36 7.13 -11.86
N CYS A 158 -0.68 7.87 -12.93
CA CYS A 158 -1.81 8.80 -12.94
C CYS A 158 -3.14 8.08 -12.78
N ALA A 159 -3.39 7.04 -13.58
CA ALA A 159 -4.62 6.24 -13.50
C ALA A 159 -4.76 5.58 -12.14
N LEU A 160 -3.69 4.97 -11.63
CA LEU A 160 -3.71 4.29 -10.33
C LEU A 160 -3.99 5.25 -9.17
N ARG A 161 -3.34 6.42 -9.14
CA ARG A 161 -3.56 7.43 -8.11
C ARG A 161 -4.96 8.04 -8.17
N GLY A 162 -5.51 8.20 -9.38
CA GLY A 162 -6.90 8.64 -9.54
C GLY A 162 -7.91 7.63 -9.00
N LEU A 163 -7.71 6.33 -9.26
CA LEU A 163 -8.54 5.26 -8.68
C LEU A 163 -8.43 5.22 -7.15
N GLU A 164 -7.23 5.41 -6.61
CA GLU A 164 -6.99 5.51 -5.16
C GLU A 164 -7.77 6.69 -4.56
N ARG A 165 -7.79 7.85 -5.22
CA ARG A 165 -8.57 9.02 -4.80
C ARG A 165 -10.08 8.74 -4.81
N LEU A 166 -10.59 8.13 -5.89
CA LEU A 166 -12.02 7.81 -6.01
C LEU A 166 -12.47 6.84 -4.92
N LEU A 167 -11.62 5.88 -4.56
CA LEU A 167 -11.89 4.93 -3.49
C LEU A 167 -11.99 5.63 -2.13
N LEU A 168 -11.07 6.55 -1.83
CA LEU A 168 -11.07 7.34 -0.59
C LEU A 168 -12.22 8.34 -0.51
N SER A 169 -12.74 8.80 -1.65
CA SER A 169 -13.88 9.73 -1.70
C SER A 169 -15.25 9.05 -1.51
N GLU A 170 -15.29 7.72 -1.39
CA GLU A 170 -16.51 6.93 -1.19
C GLU A 170 -17.58 7.04 -2.30
N GLN A 171 -17.24 7.62 -3.46
CA GLN A 171 -18.16 7.77 -4.60
C GLN A 171 -18.28 6.50 -5.47
N LEU A 172 -17.47 5.49 -5.20
CA LEU A 172 -17.50 4.23 -5.94
C LEU A 172 -18.56 3.28 -5.42
N SER A 173 -19.23 2.60 -6.35
CA SER A 173 -20.12 1.49 -6.02
C SER A 173 -19.34 0.34 -5.37
N ARG A 174 -20.04 -0.50 -4.61
CA ARG A 174 -19.42 -1.68 -3.97
C ARG A 174 -18.80 -2.63 -5.01
N LEU A 175 -19.47 -2.85 -6.14
CA LEU A 175 -18.98 -3.72 -7.22
C LEU A 175 -17.69 -3.17 -7.83
N ASP A 176 -17.62 -1.86 -8.04
CA ASP A 176 -16.42 -1.22 -8.59
C ASP A 176 -15.25 -1.30 -7.61
N ALA A 177 -15.51 -1.08 -6.31
CA ALA A 177 -14.50 -1.23 -5.27
C ALA A 177 -13.95 -2.68 -5.19
N GLU A 178 -14.83 -3.68 -5.29
CA GLU A 178 -14.42 -5.09 -5.35
C GLU A 178 -13.59 -5.42 -6.60
N SER A 179 -13.89 -4.80 -7.73
CA SER A 179 -13.07 -4.94 -8.95
C SER A 179 -11.67 -4.34 -8.78
N LEU A 180 -11.56 -3.20 -8.09
CA LEU A 180 -10.29 -2.53 -7.79
C LEU A 180 -9.43 -3.34 -6.82
N VAL A 181 -10.05 -3.98 -5.82
CA VAL A 181 -9.38 -4.93 -4.93
C VAL A 181 -8.68 -6.02 -5.76
N LYS A 182 -9.42 -6.70 -6.64
CA LYS A 182 -8.88 -7.80 -7.47
C LYS A 182 -7.72 -7.30 -8.34
N LEU A 183 -7.92 -6.16 -8.99
CA LEU A 183 -6.88 -5.54 -9.80
C LEU A 183 -5.62 -5.23 -8.98
N SER A 184 -5.76 -4.71 -7.77
CA SER A 184 -4.61 -4.36 -6.93
C SER A 184 -3.75 -5.57 -6.60
N VAL A 185 -4.36 -6.72 -6.29
CA VAL A 185 -3.65 -7.97 -5.98
C VAL A 185 -2.88 -8.47 -7.20
N ASP A 186 -3.50 -8.45 -8.37
CA ASP A 186 -2.85 -8.85 -9.63
C ASP A 186 -1.66 -7.95 -9.98
N ARG A 187 -1.79 -6.65 -9.71
CA ARG A 187 -0.76 -5.65 -10.06
C ARG A 187 0.39 -5.57 -9.06
N VAL A 188 0.22 -6.01 -7.81
CA VAL A 188 1.33 -6.10 -6.84
C VAL A 188 2.36 -7.16 -7.27
N ASN A 189 1.94 -8.18 -8.01
CA ASN A 189 2.80 -9.28 -8.45
C ASN A 189 3.58 -9.02 -9.75
N VAL A 190 3.55 -7.80 -10.28
CA VAL A 190 4.35 -7.43 -11.46
C VAL A 190 5.86 -7.40 -11.14
N HIS A 191 6.67 -7.50 -12.19
CA HIS A 191 8.14 -7.49 -12.08
C HIS A 191 8.70 -6.09 -11.82
N SER A 192 8.18 -5.05 -12.48
CA SER A 192 8.68 -3.68 -12.26
C SER A 192 8.40 -3.20 -10.82
N PRO A 193 9.45 -2.80 -10.08
CA PRO A 193 9.32 -2.43 -8.68
C PRO A 193 8.47 -1.18 -8.48
N HIS A 194 8.61 -0.17 -9.34
CA HIS A 194 7.85 1.06 -9.17
C HIS A 194 6.36 0.88 -9.45
N ARG A 195 5.97 -0.04 -10.35
CA ARG A 195 4.56 -0.39 -10.61
C ARG A 195 3.98 -1.21 -9.47
N ALA A 196 4.71 -2.22 -9.01
CA ALA A 196 4.31 -3.03 -7.86
C ALA A 196 4.12 -2.18 -6.60
N MET A 197 5.00 -1.21 -6.35
CA MET A 197 4.88 -0.28 -5.22
C MET A 197 3.66 0.64 -5.30
N ALA A 198 3.29 1.10 -6.49
CA ALA A 198 2.06 1.87 -6.67
C ALA A 198 0.82 0.98 -6.44
N ALA A 199 0.81 -0.23 -7.01
CA ALA A 199 -0.25 -1.21 -6.79
C ALA A 199 -0.41 -1.61 -5.32
N LEU A 200 0.69 -1.68 -4.57
CA LEU A 200 0.67 -1.89 -3.13
C LEU A 200 -0.05 -0.75 -2.41
N GLY A 201 0.16 0.50 -2.82
CA GLY A 201 -0.59 1.66 -2.30
C GLY A 201 -2.10 1.49 -2.50
N LEU A 202 -2.53 1.18 -3.73
CA LEU A 202 -3.94 0.90 -4.04
C LEU A 202 -4.48 -0.26 -3.19
N MET A 203 -3.73 -1.37 -3.08
CA MET A 203 -4.14 -2.53 -2.28
C MET A 203 -4.38 -2.13 -0.82
N LEU A 204 -3.46 -1.36 -0.22
CA LEU A 204 -3.60 -0.88 1.16
C LEU A 204 -4.84 0.01 1.31
N THR A 205 -5.07 0.98 0.41
CA THR A 205 -6.28 1.81 0.47
C THR A 205 -7.56 0.99 0.37
N CYS A 206 -7.61 -0.01 -0.51
CA CYS A 206 -8.72 -0.97 -0.57
C CYS A 206 -8.95 -1.72 0.75
N MET A 207 -7.89 -2.04 1.49
CA MET A 207 -8.03 -2.72 2.79
C MET A 207 -8.56 -1.79 3.87
N TYR A 208 -8.00 -0.58 3.98
CA TYR A 208 -8.36 0.36 5.04
C TYR A 208 -9.76 0.95 4.83
N THR A 209 -10.11 1.35 3.60
CA THR A 209 -11.46 1.83 3.29
C THR A 209 -12.51 0.71 3.40
N GLY A 210 -12.15 -0.53 3.08
CA GLY A 210 -13.03 -1.69 3.27
C GLY A 210 -13.29 -2.04 4.74
N LYS A 211 -12.28 -1.87 5.60
CA LYS A 211 -12.37 -2.15 7.04
C LYS A 211 -13.29 -1.16 7.78
N GLU A 212 -13.23 0.12 7.42
CA GLU A 212 -14.10 1.16 8.01
C GLU A 212 -15.59 0.88 7.72
N LYS A 213 -15.91 0.31 6.56
CA LYS A 213 -17.30 -0.08 6.20
C LYS A 213 -17.87 -1.24 7.03
N VAL A 214 -17.04 -1.96 7.79
CA VAL A 214 -17.44 -3.11 8.64
C VAL A 214 -17.51 -2.74 10.14
N SER A 215 -17.04 -1.55 10.53
CA SER A 215 -17.18 -1.02 11.91
C SER A 215 -18.22 0.10 12.00
N PRO A 216 -19.00 0.22 13.10
CA PRO A 216 -20.42 0.56 12.98
C PRO A 216 -20.69 2.07 13.01
N GLY A 217 -21.13 2.58 11.88
CA GLY A 217 -21.86 3.84 11.78
C GLY A 217 -23.12 3.65 10.96
N ARG A 218 -24.25 3.38 11.64
CA ARG A 218 -25.63 3.21 11.10
C ARG A 218 -26.03 1.81 10.63
N THR A 219 -26.28 0.93 11.59
CA THR A 219 -27.60 0.29 11.80
C THR A 219 -27.57 -0.34 13.18
N SER A 220 -28.61 -0.09 13.96
CA SER A 220 -28.84 -0.67 15.28
C SER A 220 -29.08 -2.17 15.17
N ASP A 221 -28.04 -2.98 15.41
CA ASP A 221 -28.21 -4.35 15.91
C ASP A 221 -27.05 -4.69 16.88
N PRO A 222 -27.34 -5.05 18.14
CA PRO A 222 -26.32 -5.39 19.12
C PRO A 222 -26.03 -6.89 19.03
N ASN A 223 -25.00 -7.28 18.29
CA ASN A 223 -24.39 -8.60 18.49
C ASN A 223 -22.85 -8.54 18.36
N PRO A 224 -22.09 -8.70 19.45
CA PRO A 224 -20.63 -8.71 19.43
C PRO A 224 -20.13 -10.13 19.09
N ALA A 225 -20.42 -10.62 17.89
CA ALA A 225 -20.10 -11.99 17.49
C ALA A 225 -19.11 -12.00 16.33
N ALA A 226 -17.83 -12.21 16.67
CA ALA A 226 -16.68 -12.58 15.83
C ALA A 226 -16.39 -11.69 14.59
N PRO A 227 -15.10 -11.44 14.25
CA PRO A 227 -14.78 -10.92 12.92
C PRO A 227 -15.33 -11.90 11.87
N ASP A 228 -16.04 -11.39 10.88
CA ASP A 228 -16.62 -12.17 9.80
C ASP A 228 -15.52 -13.05 9.17
N SER A 229 -15.62 -14.37 9.32
CA SER A 229 -14.54 -15.33 8.96
C SER A 229 -14.08 -15.16 7.51
N GLU A 230 -14.97 -14.77 6.60
CA GLU A 230 -14.64 -14.51 5.19
C GLU A 230 -13.72 -13.28 5.03
N SER A 231 -13.96 -12.23 5.81
CA SER A 231 -13.14 -11.01 5.80
C SER A 231 -11.70 -11.29 6.29
N VAL A 232 -11.56 -12.16 7.29
CA VAL A 232 -10.26 -12.58 7.82
C VAL A 232 -9.48 -13.42 6.80
N ILE A 233 -10.17 -14.33 6.09
CA ILE A 233 -9.56 -15.16 5.03
C ILE A 233 -9.02 -14.27 3.91
N VAL A 234 -9.83 -13.32 3.42
CA VAL A 234 -9.43 -12.40 2.36
C VAL A 234 -8.26 -11.50 2.82
N ALA A 235 -8.29 -11.04 4.06
CA ALA A 235 -7.18 -10.26 4.61
C ALA A 235 -5.90 -11.11 4.69
N MET A 236 -5.99 -12.37 5.09
CA MET A 236 -4.84 -13.29 5.18
C MET A 236 -4.24 -13.63 3.82
N GLU A 237 -5.07 -13.74 2.77
CA GLU A 237 -4.62 -13.86 1.39
C GLU A 237 -3.75 -12.65 0.99
N ARG A 238 -4.22 -11.44 1.30
CA ARG A 238 -3.49 -10.19 1.00
C ARG A 238 -2.20 -10.04 1.82
N VAL A 239 -2.21 -10.45 3.09
CA VAL A 239 -0.99 -10.55 3.91
C VAL A 239 0.02 -11.49 3.24
N SER A 240 -0.44 -12.63 2.72
CA SER A 240 0.43 -13.60 2.05
C SER A 240 1.10 -12.99 0.81
N VAL A 241 0.40 -12.12 0.07
CA VAL A 241 1.00 -11.34 -1.03
C VAL A 241 2.13 -10.43 -0.53
N LEU A 242 1.98 -9.76 0.63
CA LEU A 242 3.05 -8.92 1.19
C LEU A 242 4.30 -9.74 1.53
N PHE A 243 4.14 -10.91 2.15
CA PHE A 243 5.27 -11.80 2.42
C PHE A 243 5.94 -12.31 1.15
N ASP A 244 5.15 -12.66 0.14
CA ASP A 244 5.63 -13.05 -1.18
C ASP A 244 6.43 -11.92 -1.86
N ARG A 245 6.01 -10.65 -1.69
CA ARG A 245 6.76 -9.49 -2.18
C ARG A 245 8.07 -9.27 -1.44
N ILE A 246 8.15 -9.55 -0.15
CA ILE A 246 9.44 -9.57 0.55
C ILE A 246 10.32 -10.67 -0.05
N ARG A 247 9.77 -11.86 -0.30
CA ARG A 247 10.55 -13.00 -0.80
C ARG A 247 11.04 -12.85 -2.24
N LYS A 248 10.21 -12.30 -3.13
CA LYS A 248 10.46 -12.26 -4.59
C LYS A 248 10.92 -10.89 -5.10
N GLY A 249 10.64 -9.82 -4.36
CA GLY A 249 10.90 -8.45 -4.79
C GLY A 249 12.37 -8.03 -4.67
N PHE A 250 12.69 -6.88 -5.26
CA PHE A 250 14.02 -6.27 -5.11
C PHE A 250 14.26 -5.80 -3.66
N PRO A 251 15.52 -5.66 -3.22
CA PRO A 251 15.82 -5.25 -1.84
C PRO A 251 15.19 -3.92 -1.41
N CYS A 252 14.98 -2.99 -2.35
CA CYS A 252 14.31 -1.72 -2.07
C CYS A 252 12.81 -1.90 -1.79
N GLU A 253 12.12 -2.74 -2.56
CA GLU A 253 10.71 -3.06 -2.38
C GLU A 253 10.49 -3.84 -1.08
N ALA A 254 11.24 -4.92 -0.89
CA ALA A 254 11.15 -5.77 0.29
C ALA A 254 11.37 -4.96 1.57
N ARG A 255 12.28 -3.97 1.53
CA ARG A 255 12.49 -3.05 2.65
C ARG A 255 11.27 -2.18 2.94
N VAL A 256 10.58 -1.66 1.92
CA VAL A 256 9.37 -0.86 2.13
C VAL A 256 8.25 -1.73 2.69
N VAL A 257 8.02 -2.91 2.11
CA VAL A 257 7.00 -3.86 2.57
C VAL A 257 7.26 -4.27 4.03
N ALA A 258 8.50 -4.62 4.39
CA ALA A 258 8.86 -4.97 5.76
C ALA A 258 8.71 -3.81 6.76
N ARG A 259 8.77 -2.55 6.32
CA ARG A 259 8.55 -1.40 7.21
C ARG A 259 7.09 -1.21 7.57
N ILE A 260 6.19 -1.42 6.61
CA ILE A 260 4.74 -1.23 6.77
C ILE A 260 4.04 -2.47 7.37
N LEU A 261 4.61 -3.66 7.16
CA LEU A 261 3.99 -4.93 7.53
C LEU A 261 3.62 -5.02 9.01
N PRO A 262 4.46 -4.61 10.00
CA PRO A 262 4.12 -4.75 11.41
C PRO A 262 2.86 -3.98 11.82
N GLN A 263 2.75 -2.71 11.40
CA GLN A 263 1.56 -1.90 11.67
C GLN A 263 0.33 -2.50 10.99
N PHE A 264 0.49 -2.91 9.72
CA PHE A 264 -0.58 -3.53 8.97
C PHE A 264 -1.07 -4.84 9.60
N LEU A 265 -0.17 -5.66 10.17
CA LEU A 265 -0.56 -6.89 10.86
C LEU A 265 -1.31 -6.61 12.17
N ASP A 266 -0.84 -5.64 12.96
CA ASP A 266 -1.49 -5.20 14.21
C ASP A 266 -2.88 -4.61 13.96
N ASP A 267 -3.05 -3.87 12.86
CA ASP A 267 -4.32 -3.29 12.49
C ASP A 267 -5.37 -4.36 12.11
N PHE A 268 -4.99 -5.41 11.37
CA PHE A 268 -5.98 -6.31 10.75
C PHE A 268 -6.19 -7.65 11.47
N PHE A 269 -5.28 -8.09 12.34
CA PHE A 269 -5.33 -9.44 12.90
C PHE A 269 -5.01 -9.46 14.39
N PRO A 270 -5.62 -10.39 15.15
CA PRO A 270 -5.09 -10.70 16.46
C PRO A 270 -3.68 -11.32 16.31
N PRO A 271 -2.76 -11.06 17.26
CA PRO A 271 -1.38 -11.56 17.20
C PRO A 271 -1.27 -13.08 17.01
N GLN A 272 -2.20 -13.85 17.58
CA GLN A 272 -2.20 -15.32 17.52
C GLN A 272 -2.23 -15.87 16.08
N ASP A 273 -2.92 -15.18 15.16
CA ASP A 273 -3.10 -15.64 13.77
C ASP A 273 -1.87 -15.35 12.90
N ILE A 274 -1.07 -14.35 13.27
CA ILE A 274 0.05 -13.85 12.46
C ILE A 274 1.41 -14.34 12.94
N MET A 275 1.54 -14.67 14.22
CA MET A 275 2.84 -14.99 14.84
C MET A 275 3.52 -16.18 14.18
N ASN A 276 2.78 -17.26 13.93
CA ASN A 276 3.32 -18.44 13.24
C ASN A 276 3.82 -18.09 11.83
N LYS A 277 3.11 -17.22 11.11
CA LYS A 277 3.48 -16.79 9.76
C LYS A 277 4.73 -15.90 9.79
N VAL A 278 4.76 -14.89 10.66
CA VAL A 278 5.91 -13.97 10.79
C VAL A 278 7.18 -14.73 11.19
N ILE A 279 7.08 -15.63 12.19
CA ILE A 279 8.20 -16.44 12.65
C ILE A 279 8.63 -17.45 11.58
N GLY A 280 7.68 -18.12 10.93
CA GLY A 280 7.95 -19.04 9.83
C GLY A 280 8.67 -18.39 8.64
N GLU A 281 8.28 -17.17 8.28
CA GLU A 281 8.92 -16.39 7.20
C GLU A 281 10.32 -15.90 7.59
N PHE A 282 10.57 -15.62 8.86
CA PHE A 282 11.90 -15.30 9.37
C PHE A 282 12.81 -16.55 9.39
N LEU A 283 12.26 -17.71 9.73
CA LEU A 283 12.96 -18.99 9.81
C LEU A 283 13.20 -19.64 8.45
N SER A 284 12.41 -19.29 7.43
CA SER A 284 12.46 -19.92 6.12
C SER A 284 13.85 -19.81 5.47
N ASN A 285 14.30 -20.93 4.89
CA ASN A 285 15.50 -20.97 4.06
C ASN A 285 15.30 -20.31 2.69
N GLN A 286 14.05 -20.12 2.27
CA GLN A 286 13.69 -19.45 1.02
C GLN A 286 13.62 -17.93 1.16
N GLN A 287 13.83 -17.39 2.37
CA GLN A 287 13.79 -15.96 2.64
C GLN A 287 15.13 -15.30 2.28
N PRO A 288 15.21 -14.48 1.21
CA PRO A 288 16.46 -13.80 0.84
C PRO A 288 16.81 -12.62 1.75
N TYR A 289 15.83 -12.06 2.49
CA TYR A 289 16.05 -10.89 3.32
C TYR A 289 15.68 -11.12 4.81
N PRO A 290 16.31 -12.08 5.50
CA PRO A 290 16.01 -12.34 6.91
C PRO A 290 16.31 -11.13 7.80
N GLN A 291 17.20 -10.22 7.39
CA GLN A 291 17.45 -8.94 8.07
C GLN A 291 16.23 -8.03 8.13
N PHE A 292 15.37 -8.04 7.10
CA PHE A 292 14.14 -7.25 7.11
C PHE A 292 13.09 -7.94 7.97
N MET A 293 12.99 -9.27 7.88
CA MET A 293 12.09 -10.05 8.73
C MET A 293 12.44 -9.94 10.22
N ALA A 294 13.73 -9.82 10.57
CA ALA A 294 14.14 -9.53 11.95
C ALA A 294 13.54 -8.22 12.49
N THR A 295 13.47 -7.17 11.65
CA THR A 295 12.83 -5.91 12.06
C THR A 295 11.30 -6.02 12.15
N VAL A 296 10.69 -6.90 11.35
CA VAL A 296 9.24 -7.19 11.43
C VAL A 296 8.93 -7.88 12.75
N VAL A 297 9.64 -8.96 13.06
CA VAL A 297 9.50 -9.71 14.33
C VAL A 297 9.69 -8.78 15.53
N TYR A 298 10.75 -7.97 15.51
CA TYR A 298 11.01 -6.99 16.56
C TYR A 298 9.83 -6.05 16.78
N LYS A 299 9.33 -5.39 15.73
CA LYS A 299 8.22 -4.45 15.87
C LYS A 299 6.95 -5.14 16.38
N VAL A 300 6.63 -6.33 15.88
CA VAL A 300 5.46 -7.10 16.36
C VAL A 300 5.61 -7.42 17.86
N PHE A 301 6.78 -7.89 18.30
CA PHE A 301 6.99 -8.26 19.71
C PHE A 301 6.97 -7.04 20.64
N GLN A 302 7.56 -5.92 20.21
CA GLN A 302 7.53 -4.68 21.00
C GLN A 302 6.11 -4.10 21.10
N THR A 303 5.30 -4.21 20.04
CA THR A 303 3.86 -3.87 20.12
C THR A 303 3.12 -4.77 21.12
N LEU A 304 3.41 -6.07 21.14
CA LEU A 304 2.82 -7.00 22.12
C LEU A 304 3.19 -6.66 23.56
N HIS A 305 4.44 -6.27 23.83
CA HIS A 305 4.82 -5.80 25.16
C HIS A 305 4.07 -4.53 25.55
N SER A 306 3.92 -3.59 24.61
CA SER A 306 3.22 -2.32 24.88
C SER A 306 1.73 -2.50 25.18
N THR A 307 1.11 -3.57 24.66
CA THR A 307 -0.29 -3.94 24.91
C THR A 307 -0.49 -4.89 26.09
N GLY A 308 0.58 -5.20 26.83
CA GLY A 308 0.52 -6.07 28.02
C GLY A 308 0.53 -7.57 27.73
N GLN A 309 0.78 -8.00 26.48
CA GLN A 309 0.78 -9.40 26.07
C GLN A 309 2.18 -10.06 26.16
N SER A 310 2.96 -9.72 27.19
CA SER A 310 4.35 -10.18 27.31
C SER A 310 4.49 -11.69 27.53
N SER A 311 3.54 -12.32 28.23
CA SER A 311 3.51 -13.79 28.38
C SER A 311 3.37 -14.49 27.04
N MET A 312 2.54 -13.96 26.14
CA MET A 312 2.33 -14.52 24.80
C MET A 312 3.63 -14.52 23.98
N VAL A 313 4.44 -13.45 24.08
CA VAL A 313 5.75 -13.38 23.42
C VAL A 313 6.66 -14.50 23.91
N ARG A 314 6.76 -14.68 25.23
CA ARG A 314 7.55 -15.76 25.84
C ARG A 314 7.11 -17.14 25.34
N ASP A 315 5.80 -17.41 25.33
CA ASP A 315 5.27 -18.71 24.94
C ASP A 315 5.59 -19.03 23.47
N TRP A 316 5.46 -18.05 22.56
CA TRP A 316 5.88 -18.19 21.16
C TRP A 316 7.39 -18.36 21.00
N VAL A 317 8.19 -17.72 21.86
CA VAL A 317 9.64 -17.92 21.86
C VAL A 317 9.97 -19.37 22.21
N MET A 318 9.36 -19.90 23.26
CA MET A 318 9.55 -21.29 23.69
C MET A 318 9.11 -22.29 22.62
N LEU A 319 7.96 -22.07 21.98
CA LEU A 319 7.42 -22.94 20.92
C LEU A 319 8.30 -22.99 19.67
N SER A 320 8.92 -21.86 19.31
CA SER A 320 9.74 -21.76 18.09
C SER A 320 11.22 -22.07 18.31
N PHE A 321 11.67 -22.17 19.56
CA PHE A 321 13.08 -22.29 19.92
C PHE A 321 13.77 -23.49 19.27
N SER A 322 13.12 -24.66 19.27
CA SER A 322 13.63 -25.87 18.61
C SER A 322 13.84 -25.66 17.10
N ASN A 323 12.89 -24.99 16.42
CA ASN A 323 12.98 -24.71 14.98
C ASN A 323 14.18 -23.82 14.64
N PHE A 324 14.53 -22.86 15.50
CA PHE A 324 15.73 -22.04 15.32
C PHE A 324 17.02 -22.85 15.44
N THR A 325 17.11 -23.73 16.44
CA THR A 325 18.33 -24.52 16.69
C THR A 325 18.66 -25.52 15.58
N GLN A 326 17.64 -25.97 14.83
CA GLN A 326 17.78 -26.92 13.73
C GLN A 326 18.17 -26.25 12.39
N ARG A 327 18.29 -24.92 12.35
CA ARG A 327 18.63 -24.21 11.11
C ARG A 327 20.11 -24.40 10.74
N ALA A 328 20.38 -24.65 9.47
CA ALA A 328 21.72 -24.62 8.89
C ALA A 328 21.91 -23.38 8.00
N PRO A 329 23.09 -22.73 8.00
CA PRO A 329 24.27 -23.00 8.82
C PRO A 329 24.14 -22.50 10.27
N VAL A 330 24.93 -23.05 11.20
CA VAL A 330 24.91 -22.71 12.64
C VAL A 330 25.14 -21.22 12.92
N ALA A 331 25.92 -20.54 12.08
CA ALA A 331 26.11 -19.09 12.16
C ALA A 331 24.77 -18.33 11.98
N MET A 332 23.95 -18.76 11.00
CA MET A 332 22.63 -18.17 10.78
C MET A 332 21.65 -18.54 11.89
N ALA A 333 21.70 -19.78 12.42
CA ALA A 333 20.88 -20.17 13.56
C ALA A 333 21.16 -19.29 14.80
N THR A 334 22.44 -19.10 15.12
CA THR A 334 22.89 -18.28 16.26
C THR A 334 22.53 -16.80 16.06
N TRP A 335 22.71 -16.29 14.85
CA TRP A 335 22.32 -14.91 14.49
C TRP A 335 20.80 -14.71 14.58
N SER A 336 20.01 -15.64 14.05
CA SER A 336 18.55 -15.59 14.08
C SER A 336 18.02 -15.66 15.51
N LEU A 337 18.57 -16.55 16.35
CA LEU A 337 18.25 -16.60 17.79
C LEU A 337 18.63 -15.31 18.52
N SER A 338 19.79 -14.73 18.22
CA SER A 338 20.20 -13.46 18.81
C SER A 338 19.20 -12.35 18.47
N CYS A 339 18.80 -12.23 17.21
CA CYS A 339 17.76 -11.29 16.79
C CYS A 339 16.42 -11.56 17.48
N PHE A 340 16.06 -12.84 17.64
CA PHE A 340 14.81 -13.27 18.22
C PHE A 340 14.72 -12.95 19.72
N PHE A 341 15.77 -13.24 20.49
CA PHE A 341 15.82 -12.86 21.91
C PHE A 341 15.91 -11.35 22.11
N VAL A 342 16.62 -10.62 21.25
CA VAL A 342 16.61 -9.14 21.27
C VAL A 342 15.19 -8.61 21.03
N SER A 343 14.47 -9.21 20.07
CA SER A 343 13.08 -8.85 19.76
C SER A 343 12.13 -9.13 20.91
N ALA A 344 12.34 -10.25 21.60
CA ALA A 344 11.53 -10.67 22.73
C ALA A 344 11.91 -9.97 24.05
N SER A 345 13.04 -9.27 24.15
CA SER A 345 13.45 -8.64 25.41
C SER A 345 12.54 -7.47 25.79
N THR A 346 12.23 -7.40 27.09
CA THR A 346 11.55 -6.28 27.75
C THR A 346 12.55 -5.22 28.23
N SER A 347 13.85 -5.51 28.19
CA SER A 347 14.90 -4.58 28.56
C SER A 347 15.17 -3.58 27.43
N PRO A 348 15.04 -2.26 27.65
CA PRO A 348 15.16 -1.26 26.58
C PRO A 348 16.55 -1.23 25.94
N TRP A 349 17.60 -1.47 26.74
CA TRP A 349 18.98 -1.45 26.26
C TRP A 349 19.30 -2.67 25.39
N VAL A 350 18.76 -3.84 25.74
CA VAL A 350 18.91 -5.05 24.94
C VAL A 350 18.08 -4.94 23.67
N ALA A 351 16.85 -4.43 23.74
CA ALA A 351 16.01 -4.19 22.57
C ALA A 351 16.69 -3.22 21.57
N ALA A 352 17.40 -2.21 22.06
CA ALA A 352 18.05 -1.19 21.23
C ALA A 352 19.25 -1.71 20.40
N ILE A 353 19.83 -2.86 20.74
CA ILE A 353 21.00 -3.40 20.00
C ILE A 353 20.63 -4.17 18.73
N LEU A 354 19.33 -4.31 18.39
CA LEU A 354 18.92 -5.06 17.20
C LEU A 354 19.64 -4.62 15.91
N PRO A 355 19.80 -3.32 15.58
CA PRO A 355 20.49 -2.91 14.37
C PRO A 355 21.95 -3.40 14.33
N HIS A 356 22.61 -3.46 15.49
CA HIS A 356 23.97 -3.99 15.59
C HIS A 356 24.00 -5.49 15.27
N VAL A 357 23.07 -6.28 15.82
CA VAL A 357 22.97 -7.72 15.53
C VAL A 357 22.65 -7.96 14.06
N ILE A 358 21.72 -7.19 13.48
CA ILE A 358 21.36 -7.29 12.06
C ILE A 358 22.57 -6.99 11.15
N SER A 359 23.41 -6.01 11.51
CA SER A 359 24.59 -5.63 10.70
C SER A 359 25.63 -6.75 10.54
N ARG A 360 25.57 -7.78 11.40
CA ARG A 360 26.52 -8.89 11.45
C ARG A 360 25.92 -10.22 10.99
N MET A 361 24.95 -10.16 10.07
CA MET A 361 24.31 -11.33 9.49
C MET A 361 25.31 -12.36 8.95
N GLY A 362 25.21 -13.60 9.43
CA GLY A 362 26.06 -14.73 9.04
C GLY A 362 27.45 -14.76 9.68
N LYS A 363 27.84 -13.76 10.48
CA LYS A 363 29.11 -13.78 11.22
C LYS A 363 28.98 -14.60 12.51
N LEU A 364 30.03 -15.35 12.84
CA LEU A 364 30.12 -16.17 14.05
C LEU A 364 31.49 -15.98 14.71
N GLU A 365 31.85 -14.73 14.99
CA GLU A 365 33.05 -14.41 15.75
C GLU A 365 32.80 -14.60 17.25
N GLN A 366 33.88 -14.61 18.04
CA GLN A 366 33.77 -14.75 19.50
C GLN A 366 32.86 -13.70 20.14
N VAL A 367 32.87 -12.47 19.62
CA VAL A 367 32.01 -11.37 20.08
C VAL A 367 30.54 -11.64 19.80
N ASP A 368 30.21 -12.28 18.68
CA ASP A 368 28.84 -12.64 18.32
C ASP A 368 28.30 -13.74 19.24
N VAL A 369 29.15 -14.73 19.57
CA VAL A 369 28.81 -15.79 20.52
C VAL A 369 28.62 -15.23 21.94
N ASN A 370 29.45 -14.26 22.35
CA ASN A 370 29.29 -13.60 23.65
C ASN A 370 27.99 -12.79 23.72
N LEU A 371 27.66 -12.05 22.66
CA LEU A 371 26.40 -11.30 22.55
C LEU A 371 25.20 -12.25 22.58
N PHE A 372 25.23 -13.33 21.81
CA PHE A 372 24.21 -14.38 21.83
C PHE A 372 23.99 -14.91 23.25
N CYS A 373 25.06 -15.27 23.97
CA CYS A 373 24.97 -15.78 25.33
C CYS A 373 24.38 -14.73 26.30
N LEU A 374 24.75 -13.46 26.14
CA LEU A 374 24.26 -12.37 26.97
C LEU A 374 22.76 -12.16 26.79
N VAL A 375 22.28 -12.02 25.55
CA VAL A 375 20.86 -11.77 25.26
C VAL A 375 20.00 -12.98 25.65
N ALA A 376 20.46 -14.20 25.38
CA ALA A 376 19.72 -15.40 25.79
C ALA A 376 19.68 -15.56 27.32
N THR A 377 20.76 -15.19 28.03
CA THR A 377 20.78 -15.21 29.50
C THR A 377 19.87 -14.12 30.10
N ASP A 378 19.80 -12.95 29.47
CA ASP A 378 18.87 -11.88 29.85
C ASP A 378 17.41 -12.34 29.75
N PHE A 379 17.04 -12.94 28.61
CA PHE A 379 15.72 -13.53 28.41
C PHE A 379 15.43 -14.61 29.46
N TYR A 380 16.38 -15.52 29.69
CA TYR A 380 16.25 -16.60 30.66
C TYR A 380 15.99 -16.11 32.09
N ARG A 381 16.66 -15.02 32.51
CA ARG A 381 16.54 -14.48 33.87
C ARG A 381 15.24 -13.68 34.07
N HIS A 382 14.90 -12.84 33.11
CA HIS A 382 13.86 -11.82 33.29
C HIS A 382 12.50 -12.20 32.71
N GLN A 383 12.42 -13.21 31.83
CA GLN A 383 11.15 -13.61 31.21
C GLN A 383 10.72 -15.04 31.50
N ILE A 384 11.66 -15.95 31.75
CA ILE A 384 11.33 -17.31 32.17
C ILE A 384 11.32 -17.36 33.69
N GLU A 385 10.14 -17.17 34.28
CA GLU A 385 9.94 -17.24 35.74
C GLU A 385 9.81 -18.69 36.22
N GLU A 386 9.11 -19.54 35.47
CA GLU A 386 8.80 -20.91 35.87
C GLU A 386 10.00 -21.85 35.72
N GLU A 387 10.30 -22.61 36.77
CA GLU A 387 11.40 -23.59 36.79
C GLU A 387 11.22 -24.74 35.79
N LEU A 388 9.97 -25.09 35.46
CA LEU A 388 9.68 -26.10 34.44
C LEU A 388 10.05 -25.61 33.04
N ASP A 389 9.65 -24.38 32.70
CA ASP A 389 10.00 -23.75 31.42
C ASP A 389 11.51 -23.51 31.30
N ARG A 390 12.17 -23.19 32.42
CA ARG A 390 13.63 -23.09 32.50
C ARG A 390 14.33 -24.39 32.13
N ARG A 391 13.79 -25.54 32.58
CA ARG A 391 14.31 -26.86 32.21
C ARG A 391 13.99 -27.22 30.75
N ALA A 392 12.80 -26.88 30.28
CA ALA A 392 12.43 -27.06 28.87
C ALA A 392 13.32 -26.25 27.92
N PHE A 393 13.68 -25.02 28.30
CA PHE A 393 14.61 -24.19 27.55
C PHE A 393 16.01 -24.82 27.49
N GLN A 394 16.50 -25.35 28.61
CA GLN A 394 17.80 -26.03 28.67
C GLN A 394 17.81 -27.32 27.86
N SER A 395 16.76 -28.13 27.93
CA SER A 395 16.72 -29.43 27.25
C SER A 395 16.78 -29.27 25.72
N VAL A 396 16.16 -28.23 25.16
CA VAL A 396 16.25 -27.93 23.72
C VAL A 396 17.70 -27.61 23.31
N LEU A 397 18.45 -26.88 24.14
CA LEU A 397 19.87 -26.62 23.88
C LEU A 397 20.73 -27.88 23.98
N GLU A 398 20.45 -28.76 24.94
CA GLU A 398 21.22 -30.00 25.14
C GLU A 398 21.17 -30.93 23.93
N VAL A 399 20.05 -30.93 23.18
CA VAL A 399 19.89 -31.72 21.95
C VAL A 399 20.88 -31.30 20.86
N VAL A 400 21.21 -30.02 20.76
CA VAL A 400 22.08 -29.46 19.70
C VAL A 400 23.47 -29.06 20.17
N ALA A 401 23.73 -29.13 21.48
CA ALA A 401 24.97 -28.67 22.08
C ALA A 401 26.13 -29.67 21.86
N ALA A 402 26.96 -29.40 20.86
CA ALA A 402 28.27 -30.03 20.74
C ALA A 402 29.37 -29.21 21.46
N PRO A 403 30.45 -29.84 21.98
CA PRO A 403 31.61 -29.13 22.51
C PRO A 403 32.18 -28.13 21.49
N GLY A 404 32.41 -26.89 21.93
CA GLY A 404 32.86 -25.80 21.06
C GLY A 404 31.74 -25.09 20.29
N SER A 405 30.48 -25.56 20.36
CA SER A 405 29.34 -24.89 19.76
C SER A 405 28.90 -23.64 20.57
N PRO A 406 28.24 -22.65 19.94
CA PRO A 406 27.67 -21.51 20.66
C PRO A 406 26.65 -21.95 21.73
N TYR A 407 25.91 -23.04 21.48
CA TYR A 407 24.92 -23.58 22.42
C TYR A 407 25.55 -24.16 23.69
N HIS A 408 26.73 -24.79 23.58
CA HIS A 408 27.45 -25.30 24.75
C HIS A 408 27.91 -24.19 25.70
N ARG A 409 28.35 -23.05 25.15
CA ARG A 409 28.70 -21.88 25.97
C ARG A 409 27.48 -21.28 26.64
N LEU A 410 26.36 -21.18 25.93
CA LEU A 410 25.10 -20.72 26.53
C LEU A 410 24.67 -21.63 27.69
N LEU A 411 24.69 -22.95 27.52
CA LEU A 411 24.40 -23.90 28.62
C LEU A 411 25.30 -23.66 29.85
N THR A 412 26.58 -23.34 29.63
CA THR A 412 27.51 -23.00 30.72
C THR A 412 27.09 -21.71 31.43
N CYS A 413 26.67 -20.69 30.69
CA CYS A 413 26.12 -19.45 31.25
C CYS A 413 24.86 -19.71 32.09
N LEU A 414 23.92 -20.53 31.59
CA LEU A 414 22.67 -20.85 32.30
C LEU A 414 22.91 -21.61 33.62
N ARG A 415 23.88 -22.54 33.63
CA ARG A 415 24.29 -23.24 34.87
C ARG A 415 24.86 -22.29 35.92
N ASN A 416 25.57 -21.26 35.49
CA ASN A 416 26.11 -20.25 36.39
C ASN A 416 25.03 -19.35 36.99
N VAL A 417 23.91 -19.11 36.29
CA VAL A 417 22.76 -18.36 36.84
C VAL A 417 22.20 -19.06 38.08
N HIS A 418 22.02 -20.37 38.04
CA HIS A 418 21.46 -21.14 39.17
C HIS A 418 22.37 -21.12 40.39
N LYS A 419 23.70 -21.12 40.18
CA LYS A 419 24.67 -21.06 41.29
C LYS A 419 24.63 -19.73 42.04
N VAL A 420 24.29 -18.64 41.36
CA VAL A 420 24.20 -17.29 41.95
C VAL A 420 22.88 -17.07 42.68
N THR A 421 21.78 -17.72 42.26
CA THR A 421 20.49 -17.65 42.99
C THR A 421 20.40 -18.58 44.20
N THR A 422 21.27 -19.59 44.32
CA THR A 422 21.36 -20.48 45.50
C THR A 422 22.30 -19.99 46.61
N CYS A 423 22.99 -18.87 46.40
CA CYS A 423 23.75 -18.15 47.42
C CYS A 423 22.94 -16.92 47.86
#